data_AF-A0A409W961-F1
#
_entry.id   AF-A0A409W961-F1
#
_cell.length_a   1.000
_cell.length_b   1.000
_cell.length_c   1.000
_cell.angle_alpha   90.00
_cell.angle_beta   90.00
_cell.angle_gamma   90.00
#
_symmetry.space_group_name_H-M   'P 1'
#
loop_
_entity.id
_entity.type
_entity.pdbx_description
1 polymer ?
#
loop_
_entity_poly.entity_id
_entity_poly.type
_entity_poly.pdbx_seq_one_letter_code
_entity_poly.pdbx_strand_id
1 'polypeptide(L)'
;MSTPSTTPSKDLLKIPAVDAEVLSLRSFRSAGSRKEPKHDKNRVPHPSHRHASPSAPWPWVDLDDEVDREQLECPLPPIPPLCDHKDCGGCWKGYPQSRFPNWTKRQVIKSKIYSAIRDYPKDRVCVCHRVDVDSNGFFTNPGPIIARPGEDDKVWDQLIHEDRPEGIRVRALFLENISGPVLQMLGAKYNIEPFFWSSSLNWIPSRFQEEIQPGIGDHITITLTFLRSMSDHDAIQLNASFSKSTDTLAKPPTLLGTQTIDPHSPLRLHSNGRLLVLDLLAVHLIRNVNGSTILSFHPSLDLPTTKADFLHERIRFAGMPFPWLYKECSR
;
A
#
# COMPACT_ATOMS: atom_id res chain seq x y z
N MET A 1 49.72 18.61 63.42
CA MET A 1 50.03 20.04 63.60
C MET A 1 50.26 20.63 62.22
N SER A 2 49.64 21.67 61.70
CA SER A 2 48.50 22.53 62.03
C SER A 2 48.21 23.31 60.74
N THR A 3 46.95 23.60 60.43
CA THR A 3 46.52 24.49 59.33
C THR A 3 46.88 25.96 59.63
N PRO A 4 46.91 26.85 58.60
CA PRO A 4 45.73 27.65 58.22
C PRO A 4 45.58 27.79 56.68
N SER A 5 44.40 27.75 56.04
CA SER A 5 43.24 28.69 56.07
C SER A 5 43.55 30.10 55.56
N THR A 6 43.21 30.38 54.28
CA THR A 6 42.64 31.68 53.87
C THR A 6 41.98 31.60 52.47
N THR A 7 40.70 31.95 52.42
CA THR A 7 39.84 32.23 51.25
C THR A 7 40.13 33.60 50.61
N PRO A 8 39.78 33.79 49.33
CA PRO A 8 38.97 34.96 48.95
C PRO A 8 37.82 34.55 48.01
N SER A 9 36.57 34.82 48.41
CA SER A 9 35.76 36.02 48.10
C SER A 9 35.14 36.01 46.70
N LYS A 10 33.82 35.83 46.70
CA LYS A 10 32.90 35.87 45.55
C LYS A 10 32.46 37.33 45.35
N ASP A 11 32.73 37.89 44.17
CA ASP A 11 32.00 39.03 43.61
C ASP A 11 31.55 38.62 42.20
N LEU A 12 30.30 38.23 41.95
CA LEU A 12 29.12 39.09 41.70
C LEU A 12 29.29 40.06 40.53
N LEU A 13 29.32 39.51 39.31
CA LEU A 13 28.82 40.23 38.13
C LEU A 13 27.31 40.00 38.03
N LYS A 14 26.56 41.01 38.48
CA LYS A 14 25.12 41.18 38.30
C LYS A 14 24.81 41.37 36.82
N ILE A 15 24.02 40.46 36.24
CA ILE A 15 23.24 40.75 35.03
C ILE A 15 21.85 41.20 35.51
N PRO A 16 21.34 42.35 35.04
CA PRO A 16 20.10 42.92 35.55
C PRO A 16 18.90 42.03 35.25
N ALA A 17 18.02 41.90 36.25
CA ALA A 17 16.67 41.39 36.09
C ALA A 17 15.93 42.29 35.09
N VAL A 18 15.42 41.69 34.01
CA VAL A 18 14.44 42.33 33.15
C VAL A 18 13.10 41.69 33.47
N ASP A 19 12.14 42.58 33.69
CA ASP A 19 10.86 42.38 34.34
C ASP A 19 10.01 41.24 33.77
N ALA A 20 9.34 40.60 34.72
CA ALA A 20 8.26 39.66 34.50
C ALA A 20 7.01 40.39 33.99
N GLU A 21 6.94 40.77 32.71
CA GLU A 21 5.68 41.19 32.10
C GLU A 21 5.64 41.13 30.56
N VAL A 22 5.94 39.97 29.97
CA VAL A 22 5.38 39.60 28.63
C VAL A 22 5.05 38.10 28.62
N LEU A 23 4.24 37.68 29.60
CA LEU A 23 3.45 36.45 29.49
C LEU A 23 2.08 36.85 28.95
N SER A 24 1.61 36.08 27.96
CA SER A 24 0.24 36.07 27.42
C SER A 24 0.09 36.72 26.04
N LEU A 25 0.53 35.98 25.01
CA LEU A 25 -0.19 35.80 23.74
C LEU A 25 0.31 34.51 23.06
N ARG A 26 0.47 33.43 23.85
CA ARG A 26 0.50 32.08 23.26
C ARG A 26 -0.95 31.69 23.03
N SER A 27 -1.33 31.73 21.76
CA SER A 27 -2.59 31.20 21.25
C SER A 27 -2.80 29.79 21.82
N PHE A 28 -3.72 29.68 22.78
CA PHE A 28 -4.32 28.42 23.19
C PHE A 28 -5.14 27.90 22.02
N ARG A 29 -4.48 27.31 21.00
CA ARG A 29 -5.15 26.35 20.14
C ARG A 29 -5.34 25.11 20.98
N SER A 30 -6.60 24.84 21.30
CA SER A 30 -7.04 23.71 22.08
C SER A 30 -6.29 22.44 21.66
N ALA A 31 -5.72 21.77 22.66
CA ALA A 31 -5.35 20.37 22.57
C ALA A 31 -6.65 19.54 22.50
N GLY A 32 -7.43 19.73 21.44
CA GLY A 32 -8.38 18.72 21.02
C GLY A 32 -7.56 17.53 20.55
N SER A 33 -7.81 16.36 21.11
CA SER A 33 -7.38 15.09 20.51
C SER A 33 -7.72 15.16 19.02
N ARG A 34 -6.70 15.39 18.18
CA ARG A 34 -6.85 15.42 16.73
C ARG A 34 -7.11 13.98 16.34
N LYS A 35 -8.38 13.57 16.41
CA LYS A 35 -8.83 12.29 15.88
C LYS A 35 -8.33 12.27 14.44
N GLU A 36 -7.45 11.31 14.13
CA GLU A 36 -7.06 11.09 12.75
C GLU A 36 -8.34 10.98 11.91
N PRO A 37 -8.44 11.70 10.79
CA PRO A 37 -9.63 11.63 9.96
C PRO A 37 -9.83 10.17 9.56
N LYS A 38 -11.00 9.62 9.93
CA LYS A 38 -11.40 8.27 9.55
C LYS A 38 -11.25 8.13 8.03
N HIS A 39 -10.72 6.98 7.60
CA HIS A 39 -10.54 6.69 6.18
C HIS A 39 -11.87 6.83 5.43
N ASP A 40 -11.98 7.83 4.56
CA ASP A 40 -13.14 8.02 3.70
C ASP A 40 -13.02 7.08 2.49
N LYS A 41 -13.93 6.10 2.39
CA LYS A 41 -13.95 5.14 1.27
C LYS A 41 -14.47 5.75 -0.03
N ASN A 42 -15.10 6.92 0.05
CA ASN A 42 -15.63 7.66 -1.08
C ASN A 42 -14.62 8.65 -1.67
N ARG A 43 -13.39 8.69 -1.15
CA ARG A 43 -12.35 9.60 -1.62
C ARG A 43 -11.05 8.88 -1.87
N VAL A 44 -10.38 9.24 -2.96
CA VAL A 44 -8.99 8.82 -3.19
C VAL A 44 -8.14 9.41 -2.05
N PRO A 45 -7.32 8.60 -1.36
CA PRO A 45 -6.41 9.14 -0.38
C PRO A 45 -5.50 10.17 -1.06
N HIS A 46 -5.40 11.36 -0.47
CA HIS A 46 -4.44 12.35 -0.97
C HIS A 46 -3.05 11.74 -0.84
N PRO A 47 -2.25 11.70 -1.92
CA PRO A 47 -0.86 11.35 -1.77
C PRO A 47 -0.27 12.41 -0.83
N SER A 48 0.23 11.99 0.33
CA SER A 48 1.13 12.87 1.08
C SER A 48 2.21 13.27 0.10
N HIS A 49 2.57 14.56 -0.02
CA HIS A 49 3.59 15.09 -0.94
C HIS A 49 5.00 14.52 -0.69
N ARG A 50 5.12 13.20 -0.72
CA ARG A 50 6.25 12.38 -0.36
C ARG A 50 6.54 11.59 -1.64
N HIS A 51 7.47 12.09 -2.43
CA HIS A 51 8.07 11.28 -3.48
C HIS A 51 8.73 10.10 -2.79
N ALA A 52 8.33 8.88 -3.13
CA ALA A 52 9.04 7.72 -2.64
C ALA A 52 10.41 7.65 -3.31
N SER A 53 11.43 8.20 -2.64
CA SER A 53 12.81 7.86 -2.93
C SER A 53 13.02 6.36 -2.63
N PRO A 54 13.95 5.67 -3.32
CA PRO A 54 14.03 4.20 -3.33
C PRO A 54 14.39 3.53 -1.99
N SER A 55 14.68 4.30 -0.94
CA SER A 55 14.97 3.79 0.40
C SER A 55 13.72 3.84 1.27
N ALA A 56 13.04 2.71 1.49
CA ALA A 56 12.12 2.59 2.62
C ALA A 56 12.92 2.42 3.93
N PRO A 57 12.44 2.93 5.09
CA PRO A 57 11.15 3.55 5.36
C PRO A 57 11.14 5.08 5.17
N TRP A 58 12.06 5.66 4.39
CA TRP A 58 12.35 7.10 4.33
C TRP A 58 11.17 8.05 4.02
N PRO A 59 10.07 7.69 3.31
CA PRO A 59 8.89 8.56 3.28
C PRO A 59 8.09 8.54 4.59
N TRP A 60 8.41 7.69 5.57
CA TRP A 60 7.68 7.56 6.84
C TRP A 60 8.53 7.90 8.07
N VAL A 61 9.82 8.18 7.87
CA VAL A 61 10.74 8.70 8.88
C VAL A 61 10.59 10.22 8.91
N ASP A 62 10.29 10.78 10.09
CA ASP A 62 10.40 12.23 10.32
C ASP A 62 11.73 12.54 11.02
N LEU A 63 12.22 13.79 10.91
CA LEU A 63 13.50 14.21 11.52
C LEU A 63 13.52 14.06 13.05
N ASP A 64 12.35 14.16 13.68
CA ASP A 64 12.17 14.01 15.13
C ASP A 64 11.83 12.55 15.54
N ASP A 65 11.86 11.59 14.61
CA ASP A 65 11.64 10.19 14.95
C ASP A 65 12.83 9.67 15.77
N GLU A 66 12.55 9.04 16.90
CA GLU A 66 13.56 8.42 17.75
C GLU A 66 14.32 7.36 16.95
N VAL A 67 15.65 7.46 16.98
CA VAL A 67 16.53 6.46 16.40
C VAL A 67 16.73 5.37 17.44
N ASP A 68 16.30 4.15 17.12
CA ASP A 68 16.49 2.99 17.96
C ASP A 68 17.99 2.65 18.00
N ARG A 69 18.63 2.96 19.14
CA ARG A 69 20.06 2.71 19.36
C ARG A 69 20.37 1.22 19.39
N GLU A 70 19.49 0.41 19.96
CA GLU A 70 19.68 -1.04 20.01
C GLU A 70 19.64 -1.63 18.59
N GLN A 71 18.73 -1.13 17.76
CA GLN A 71 18.67 -1.54 16.35
C GLN A 71 19.91 -1.08 15.56
N LEU A 72 20.39 0.15 15.79
CA LEU A 72 21.61 0.66 15.14
C LEU A 72 22.87 -0.13 15.52
N GLU A 73 22.96 -0.55 16.78
CA GLU A 73 24.11 -1.26 17.34
C GLU A 73 24.01 -2.79 17.13
N CYS A 74 22.90 -3.28 16.59
CA CYS A 74 22.66 -4.70 16.38
C CYS A 74 23.61 -5.27 15.30
N PRO A 75 24.46 -6.26 15.63
CA PRO A 75 25.40 -6.86 14.68
C PRO A 75 24.75 -7.92 13.78
N LEU A 76 23.50 -8.30 14.06
CA LEU A 76 22.77 -9.30 13.27
C LEU A 76 22.29 -8.67 11.95
N PRO A 77 22.18 -9.46 10.87
CA PRO A 77 21.65 -8.95 9.62
C PRO A 77 20.26 -8.35 9.85
N PRO A 78 19.96 -7.18 9.27
CA PRO A 78 18.72 -6.45 9.55
C PRO A 78 17.48 -7.21 9.08
N ILE A 79 17.63 -8.20 8.21
CA ILE A 79 16.54 -9.04 7.68
C ILE A 79 16.74 -10.46 8.21
N PRO A 80 15.76 -11.04 8.92
CA PRO A 80 15.81 -12.43 9.38
C PRO A 80 15.94 -13.41 8.20
N PRO A 81 16.57 -14.58 8.40
CA PRO A 81 16.70 -15.58 7.35
C PRO A 81 15.34 -15.95 6.75
N LEU A 82 15.34 -16.30 5.46
CA LEU A 82 14.12 -16.72 4.77
C LEU A 82 13.53 -17.94 5.47
N CYS A 83 12.21 -17.93 5.65
CA CYS A 83 11.47 -19.03 6.24
C CYS A 83 10.95 -19.92 5.11
N ASP A 84 11.08 -21.25 5.24
CA ASP A 84 10.54 -22.21 4.26
C ASP A 84 9.01 -22.40 4.38
N HIS A 85 8.43 -21.83 5.44
CA HIS A 85 7.01 -21.79 5.77
C HIS A 85 6.34 -23.14 6.07
N LYS A 86 7.10 -24.24 6.12
CA LYS A 86 6.56 -25.59 6.33
C LYS A 86 6.16 -25.84 7.79
N ASP A 87 7.04 -25.51 8.73
CA ASP A 87 6.84 -25.77 10.17
C ASP A 87 6.99 -24.49 11.02
N CYS A 88 6.54 -23.34 10.49
CA CYS A 88 6.84 -22.04 11.08
C CYS A 88 5.81 -21.52 12.11
N GLY A 89 4.76 -22.28 12.42
CA GLY A 89 3.73 -21.90 13.39
C GLY A 89 2.95 -20.61 13.06
N GLY A 90 2.91 -20.22 11.78
CA GLY A 90 2.30 -18.96 11.34
C GLY A 90 3.24 -17.76 11.39
N CYS A 91 4.46 -17.92 10.88
CA CYS A 91 5.50 -16.89 10.74
C CYS A 91 5.09 -15.62 9.98
N TRP A 92 3.93 -15.61 9.32
CA TRP A 92 3.33 -14.41 8.75
C TRP A 92 2.79 -13.44 9.80
N LYS A 93 2.45 -13.94 11.00
CA LYS A 93 1.96 -13.12 12.11
C LYS A 93 3.03 -12.11 12.51
N GLY A 94 2.62 -10.84 12.64
CA GLY A 94 3.54 -9.75 12.99
C GLY A 94 4.30 -9.14 11.81
N TYR A 95 4.03 -9.56 10.57
CA TYR A 95 4.47 -8.80 9.40
C TYR A 95 3.87 -7.38 9.44
N PRO A 96 4.63 -6.32 9.09
CA PRO A 96 5.97 -6.37 8.48
C PRO A 96 7.13 -6.55 9.45
N GLN A 97 7.00 -6.20 10.74
CA GLN A 97 8.13 -6.18 11.68
C GLN A 97 8.83 -7.51 11.88
N SER A 98 8.11 -8.64 11.76
CA SER A 98 8.71 -9.97 11.85
C SER A 98 9.70 -10.28 10.71
N ARG A 99 9.62 -9.57 9.58
CA ARG A 99 10.48 -9.74 8.40
C ARG A 99 11.36 -8.53 8.11
N PHE A 100 10.89 -7.35 8.49
CA PHE A 100 11.55 -6.06 8.28
C PHE A 100 11.60 -5.28 9.60
N PRO A 101 12.49 -5.66 10.54
CA PRO A 101 12.69 -5.01 11.84
C PRO A 101 12.91 -3.49 11.75
N ASN A 102 13.49 -3.01 10.64
CA ASN A 102 13.68 -1.58 10.38
C ASN A 102 12.37 -0.79 10.21
N TRP A 103 11.23 -1.46 10.05
CA TRP A 103 9.92 -0.82 10.04
C TRP A 103 9.35 -0.68 11.45
N THR A 104 9.64 0.45 12.09
CA THR A 104 9.17 0.69 13.46
C THR A 104 7.63 0.76 13.53
N LYS A 105 7.06 0.51 14.71
CA LYS A 105 5.60 0.61 14.94
C LYS A 105 5.04 1.95 14.46
N ARG A 106 5.75 3.05 14.70
CA ARG A 106 5.36 4.41 14.28
C ARG A 106 5.30 4.54 12.75
N GLN A 107 6.28 3.99 12.03
CA GLN A 107 6.29 3.99 10.56
C GLN A 107 5.16 3.12 9.99
N VAL A 108 4.90 1.96 10.59
CA VAL A 108 3.79 1.06 10.18
C VAL A 108 2.41 1.70 10.38
N ILE A 109 2.26 2.55 11.41
CA ILE A 109 1.05 3.36 11.61
C ILE A 109 0.94 4.44 10.52
N LYS A 110 1.97 5.28 10.36
CA LYS A 110 1.99 6.38 9.38
C LYS A 110 1.76 5.91 7.94
N SER A 111 2.26 4.73 7.61
CA SER A 111 2.17 4.13 6.28
C SER A 111 0.82 3.47 5.97
N LYS A 112 -0.16 3.52 6.89
CA LYS A 112 -1.49 2.86 6.81
C LYS A 112 -1.46 1.33 6.78
N ILE A 113 -0.29 0.70 6.88
CA ILE A 113 -0.19 -0.76 6.98
C ILE A 113 -0.87 -1.24 8.27
N TYR A 114 -0.69 -0.54 9.38
CA TYR A 114 -1.36 -0.86 10.65
C TYR A 114 -2.89 -0.87 10.50
N SER A 115 -3.47 0.17 9.89
CA SER A 115 -4.91 0.24 9.66
C SER A 115 -5.40 -0.83 8.68
N ALA A 116 -4.62 -1.17 7.65
CA ALA A 116 -4.96 -2.27 6.75
C ALA A 116 -4.96 -3.63 7.48
N ILE A 117 -4.10 -3.80 8.48
CA ILE A 117 -4.02 -5.02 9.29
C ILE A 117 -5.16 -5.09 10.34
N ARG A 118 -5.53 -3.97 10.96
CA ARG A 118 -6.43 -3.95 12.13
C ARG A 118 -7.86 -3.50 11.82
N ASP A 119 -8.01 -2.53 10.94
CA ASP A 119 -9.26 -1.81 10.69
C ASP A 119 -9.93 -2.21 9.37
N TYR A 120 -9.52 -3.35 8.78
CA TYR A 120 -10.13 -3.87 7.56
C TYR A 120 -11.59 -4.30 7.80
N PRO A 121 -12.46 -4.18 6.79
CA PRO A 121 -13.86 -4.59 6.89
C PRO A 121 -13.98 -6.12 7.05
N LYS A 122 -14.34 -6.56 8.25
CA LYS A 122 -14.53 -7.99 8.58
C LYS A 122 -15.82 -8.59 8.01
N ASP A 123 -16.69 -7.76 7.45
CA ASP A 123 -17.91 -8.16 6.74
C ASP A 123 -17.64 -8.54 5.28
N ARG A 124 -16.47 -8.19 4.74
CA ARG A 124 -16.09 -8.46 3.36
C ARG A 124 -15.16 -9.67 3.27
N VAL A 125 -15.34 -10.44 2.19
CA VAL A 125 -14.46 -11.56 1.86
C VAL A 125 -13.31 -11.05 1.01
N CYS A 126 -12.08 -11.40 1.38
CA CYS A 126 -10.91 -11.14 0.56
C CYS A 126 -10.84 -12.22 -0.53
N VAL A 127 -10.71 -11.81 -1.79
CA VAL A 127 -10.64 -12.73 -2.94
C VAL A 127 -9.35 -12.46 -3.70
N CYS A 128 -8.57 -13.51 -3.91
CA CYS A 128 -7.38 -13.47 -4.73
C CYS A 128 -7.66 -14.22 -6.04
N HIS A 129 -7.96 -13.47 -7.10
CA HIS A 129 -8.20 -14.02 -8.43
C HIS A 129 -6.88 -14.41 -9.07
N ARG A 130 -6.81 -15.60 -9.69
CA ARG A 130 -5.56 -16.16 -10.20
C ARG A 130 -5.59 -16.34 -11.72
N VAL A 131 -4.46 -16.08 -12.36
CA VAL A 131 -4.21 -16.40 -13.76
C VAL A 131 -2.83 -17.02 -13.87
N ASP A 132 -2.77 -18.19 -14.49
CA ASP A 132 -1.50 -18.86 -14.76
C ASP A 132 -1.19 -18.77 -16.25
N VAL A 133 0.07 -18.51 -16.57
CA VAL A 133 0.59 -18.53 -17.94
C VAL A 133 1.66 -19.61 -18.02
N ASP A 134 1.45 -20.56 -18.90
CA ASP A 134 2.40 -21.65 -19.13
C ASP A 134 3.59 -21.20 -20.01
N SER A 135 4.55 -22.11 -20.17
CA SER A 135 5.77 -21.90 -20.96
C SER A 135 5.50 -21.65 -22.45
N ASN A 136 4.32 -22.07 -22.94
CA ASN A 136 3.87 -21.82 -24.32
C ASN A 136 3.08 -20.52 -24.45
N GLY A 137 2.82 -19.82 -23.34
CA GLY A 137 2.05 -18.59 -23.31
C GLY A 137 0.54 -18.78 -23.22
N PHE A 138 0.04 -19.99 -22.91
CA PHE A 138 -1.38 -20.24 -22.70
C PHE A 138 -1.83 -19.79 -21.31
N PHE A 139 -2.97 -19.12 -21.27
CA PHE A 139 -3.55 -18.58 -20.05
C PHE A 139 -4.58 -19.56 -19.48
N THR A 140 -4.40 -19.94 -18.22
CA THR A 140 -5.32 -20.82 -17.49
C THR A 140 -5.85 -20.13 -16.23
N ASN A 141 -6.99 -20.61 -15.72
CA ASN A 141 -7.62 -20.10 -14.51
C ASN A 141 -7.65 -21.20 -13.45
N PRO A 142 -6.73 -21.21 -12.48
CA PRO A 142 -6.73 -22.19 -11.41
C PRO A 142 -7.84 -21.95 -10.37
N GLY A 143 -8.72 -20.95 -10.57
CA GLY A 143 -9.77 -20.54 -9.65
C GLY A 143 -9.26 -19.57 -8.58
N PRO A 144 -10.14 -18.85 -7.86
CA PRO A 144 -9.72 -17.88 -6.85
C PRO A 144 -9.32 -18.56 -5.52
N ILE A 145 -8.50 -17.87 -4.73
CA ILE A 145 -8.33 -18.15 -3.30
C ILE A 145 -9.30 -17.24 -2.54
N ILE A 146 -10.15 -17.84 -1.71
CA ILE A 146 -11.21 -17.13 -0.97
C ILE A 146 -10.82 -17.11 0.50
N ALA A 147 -10.52 -15.93 1.02
CA ALA A 147 -10.14 -15.72 2.41
C ALA A 147 -11.31 -15.13 3.20
N ARG A 148 -12.03 -16.00 3.91
CA ARG A 148 -13.11 -15.61 4.82
C ARG A 148 -12.55 -15.22 6.19
N PRO A 149 -13.13 -14.22 6.86
CA PRO A 149 -12.73 -13.86 8.21
C PRO A 149 -12.77 -15.07 9.16
N GLY A 150 -11.65 -15.35 9.84
CA GLY A 150 -11.54 -16.45 10.80
C GLY A 150 -11.12 -17.79 10.20
N GLU A 151 -10.91 -17.87 8.89
CA GLU A 151 -10.34 -19.05 8.22
C GLU A 151 -8.85 -18.86 7.87
N ASP A 152 -8.17 -17.98 8.60
CA ASP A 152 -6.81 -17.52 8.31
C ASP A 152 -5.82 -18.68 8.18
N ASP A 153 -5.89 -19.69 9.08
CA ASP A 153 -4.98 -20.84 9.03
C ASP A 153 -5.21 -21.69 7.77
N LYS A 154 -6.46 -21.90 7.34
CA LYS A 154 -6.78 -22.62 6.09
C LYS A 154 -6.24 -21.87 4.86
N VAL A 155 -6.37 -20.54 4.86
CA VAL A 155 -5.86 -19.70 3.76
C VAL A 155 -4.34 -19.75 3.73
N TRP A 156 -3.70 -19.70 4.89
CA TRP A 156 -2.25 -19.85 5.00
C TRP A 156 -1.79 -21.21 4.49
N ASP A 157 -2.42 -22.30 4.93
CA ASP A 157 -2.13 -23.65 4.48
C ASP A 157 -2.31 -23.79 2.98
N GLN A 158 -3.38 -23.23 2.43
CA GLN A 158 -3.62 -23.20 0.99
C GLN A 158 -2.52 -22.42 0.26
N LEU A 159 -2.00 -21.33 0.81
CA LEU A 159 -0.94 -20.54 0.21
C LEU A 159 0.41 -21.25 0.26
N ILE A 160 0.80 -21.87 1.37
CA ILE A 160 2.14 -22.47 1.52
C ILE A 160 2.25 -23.84 0.84
N HIS A 161 1.16 -24.61 0.79
CA HIS A 161 1.10 -25.91 0.11
C HIS A 161 0.60 -25.79 -1.34
N GLU A 162 0.50 -24.56 -1.87
CA GLU A 162 0.15 -24.33 -3.26
C GLU A 162 1.32 -24.76 -4.17
N ASP A 163 1.36 -26.03 -4.54
CA ASP A 163 2.28 -26.50 -5.56
C ASP A 163 1.91 -25.83 -6.90
N ARG A 164 2.81 -24.99 -7.40
CA ARG A 164 2.69 -24.44 -8.74
C ARG A 164 2.86 -25.61 -9.72
N PRO A 165 1.88 -25.88 -10.61
CA PRO A 165 2.03 -26.93 -11.61
C PRO A 165 3.30 -26.71 -12.44
N GLU A 166 3.95 -27.81 -12.82
CA GLU A 166 5.12 -27.72 -13.70
C GLU A 166 4.76 -27.02 -15.02
N GLY A 167 5.72 -26.25 -15.55
CA GLY A 167 5.55 -25.52 -16.80
C GLY A 167 4.86 -24.17 -16.68
N ILE A 168 4.37 -23.76 -15.50
CA ILE A 168 3.83 -22.40 -15.28
C ILE A 168 4.96 -21.39 -15.11
N ARG A 169 5.14 -20.51 -16.10
CA ARG A 169 6.18 -19.48 -16.09
C ARG A 169 5.78 -18.22 -15.33
N VAL A 170 4.48 -17.88 -15.29
CA VAL A 170 3.96 -16.70 -14.60
C VAL A 170 2.65 -17.04 -13.90
N ARG A 171 2.51 -16.65 -12.64
CA ARG A 171 1.23 -16.61 -11.91
C ARG A 171 0.89 -15.19 -11.53
N ALA A 172 -0.24 -14.67 -12.01
CA ALA A 172 -0.77 -13.37 -11.61
C ALA A 172 -1.88 -13.53 -10.57
N LEU A 173 -1.81 -12.70 -9.53
CA LEU A 173 -2.70 -12.67 -8.37
C LEU A 173 -3.33 -11.28 -8.30
N PHE A 174 -4.65 -11.18 -8.49
CA PHE A 174 -5.40 -9.92 -8.40
C PHE A 174 -6.16 -9.90 -7.08
N LEU A 175 -5.75 -8.98 -6.20
CA LEU A 175 -6.22 -8.91 -4.83
C LEU A 175 -7.44 -8.00 -4.73
N GLU A 176 -8.56 -8.57 -4.33
CA GLU A 176 -9.82 -7.90 -4.06
C GLU A 176 -10.10 -7.87 -2.56
N ASN A 177 -10.55 -6.72 -2.03
CA ASN A 177 -10.94 -6.59 -0.63
C ASN A 177 -9.89 -7.10 0.36
N ILE A 178 -8.62 -6.70 0.16
CA ILE A 178 -7.49 -7.26 0.92
C ILE A 178 -7.75 -7.18 2.43
N SER A 179 -7.63 -8.32 3.10
CA SER A 179 -7.72 -8.40 4.57
C SER A 179 -6.35 -8.25 5.20
N GLY A 180 -6.33 -7.86 6.47
CA GLY A 180 -5.10 -7.79 7.26
C GLY A 180 -4.29 -9.09 7.25
N PRO A 181 -4.90 -10.26 7.53
CA PRO A 181 -4.22 -11.54 7.46
C PRO A 181 -3.63 -11.84 6.07
N VAL A 182 -4.39 -11.65 4.98
CA VAL A 182 -3.90 -11.93 3.61
C VAL A 182 -2.74 -11.01 3.24
N LEU A 183 -2.79 -9.74 3.61
CA LEU A 183 -1.66 -8.80 3.44
C LEU A 183 -0.40 -9.33 4.13
N GLN A 184 -0.51 -9.79 5.37
CA GLN A 184 0.61 -10.33 6.13
C GLN A 184 1.13 -11.65 5.56
N MET A 185 0.23 -12.56 5.16
CA MET A 185 0.56 -13.84 4.55
C MET A 185 1.33 -13.65 3.24
N LEU A 186 0.85 -12.80 2.34
CA LEU A 186 1.52 -12.52 1.07
C LEU A 186 2.86 -11.80 1.29
N GLY A 187 2.87 -10.84 2.23
CA GLY A 187 4.09 -10.13 2.62
C GLY A 187 5.18 -11.06 3.15
N ALA A 188 4.81 -12.02 4.00
CA ALA A 188 5.74 -12.99 4.55
C ALA A 188 6.13 -14.08 3.54
N LYS A 189 5.17 -14.66 2.81
CA LYS A 189 5.39 -15.74 1.82
C LYS A 189 6.39 -15.33 0.73
N TYR A 190 6.24 -14.11 0.23
CA TYR A 190 7.06 -13.61 -0.87
C TYR A 190 8.13 -12.63 -0.40
N ASN A 191 8.34 -12.47 0.92
CA ASN A 191 9.28 -11.51 1.50
C ASN A 191 9.18 -10.11 0.87
N ILE A 192 7.96 -9.61 0.74
CA ILE A 192 7.66 -8.34 0.06
C ILE A 192 8.08 -7.19 0.95
N GLU A 193 8.87 -6.25 0.42
CA GLU A 193 9.22 -5.01 1.11
C GLU A 193 7.91 -4.26 1.51
N PRO A 194 7.73 -3.82 2.77
CA PRO A 194 6.48 -3.19 3.22
C PRO A 194 6.14 -1.90 2.47
N PHE A 195 7.15 -1.34 1.80
CA PHE A 195 7.03 -0.21 0.89
C PHE A 195 5.96 -0.41 -0.19
N PHE A 196 5.83 -1.62 -0.76
CA PHE A 196 4.79 -1.92 -1.75
C PHE A 196 3.39 -1.67 -1.19
N TRP A 197 3.11 -2.23 0.00
CA TRP A 197 1.81 -2.03 0.65
C TRP A 197 1.60 -0.57 1.00
N SER A 198 2.61 0.10 1.57
CA SER A 198 2.48 1.52 1.92
C SER A 198 2.18 2.39 0.69
N SER A 199 2.84 2.14 -0.45
CA SER A 199 2.63 2.88 -1.69
C SER A 199 1.24 2.63 -2.25
N SER A 200 0.83 1.36 -2.29
CA SER A 200 -0.46 0.93 -2.81
C SER A 200 -1.63 1.48 -1.98
N LEU A 201 -1.55 1.40 -0.65
CA LEU A 201 -2.57 1.88 0.27
C LEU A 201 -2.69 3.42 0.28
N ASN A 202 -1.59 4.13 0.03
CA ASN A 202 -1.56 5.59 0.03
C ASN A 202 -1.62 6.22 -1.37
N TRP A 203 -1.70 5.41 -2.43
CA TRP A 203 -1.67 5.88 -3.82
C TRP A 203 -0.44 6.75 -4.10
N ILE A 204 0.72 6.35 -3.56
CA ILE A 204 1.98 7.05 -3.77
C ILE A 204 2.64 6.45 -5.00
N PRO A 205 2.85 7.23 -6.08
CA PRO A 205 3.57 6.75 -7.24
C PRO A 205 4.98 6.32 -6.83
N SER A 206 5.33 5.11 -7.23
CA SER A 206 6.62 4.51 -6.88
C SER A 206 7.11 3.55 -7.94
N ARG A 207 8.43 3.51 -8.09
CA ARG A 207 9.15 2.51 -8.85
C ARG A 207 10.32 2.07 -8.00
N PHE A 208 10.40 0.77 -7.73
CA PHE A 208 11.48 0.18 -6.97
C PHE A 208 11.84 -1.16 -7.59
N GLN A 209 13.14 -1.47 -7.62
CA GLN A 209 13.66 -2.75 -8.05
C GLN A 209 14.75 -3.14 -7.06
N GLU A 210 14.64 -4.34 -6.50
CA GLU A 210 15.67 -4.91 -5.63
C GLU A 210 16.93 -5.26 -6.43
N GLU A 211 18.02 -5.52 -5.72
CA GLU A 211 19.24 -6.01 -6.35
C GLU A 211 18.99 -7.34 -7.06
N ILE A 212 19.43 -7.43 -8.31
CA ILE A 212 19.31 -8.66 -9.10
C ILE A 212 20.30 -9.68 -8.55
N GLN A 213 19.80 -10.73 -7.91
CA GLN A 213 20.63 -11.83 -7.46
C GLN A 213 20.74 -12.90 -8.55
N PRO A 214 21.94 -13.15 -9.12
CA PRO A 214 22.13 -14.14 -10.16
C PRO A 214 21.65 -15.52 -9.71
N GLY A 215 20.80 -16.17 -10.53
CA GLY A 215 20.28 -17.50 -10.23
C GLY A 215 19.14 -17.56 -9.20
N ILE A 216 18.76 -16.43 -8.59
CA ILE A 216 17.66 -16.34 -7.62
C ILE A 216 16.54 -15.48 -8.19
N GLY A 217 16.87 -14.25 -8.62
CA GLY A 217 15.92 -13.25 -9.12
C GLY A 217 15.90 -12.00 -8.26
N ASP A 218 14.79 -11.26 -8.31
CA ASP A 218 14.58 -9.99 -7.60
C ASP A 218 13.09 -9.64 -7.55
N HIS A 219 12.78 -8.56 -6.83
CA HIS A 219 11.45 -7.96 -6.83
C HIS A 219 11.41 -6.61 -7.54
N ILE A 220 10.32 -6.35 -8.26
CA ILE A 220 10.01 -5.05 -8.87
C ILE A 220 8.66 -4.56 -8.35
N THR A 221 8.63 -3.35 -7.82
CA THR A 221 7.39 -2.66 -7.43
C THR A 221 7.11 -1.49 -8.37
N ILE A 222 5.87 -1.42 -8.85
CA ILE A 222 5.35 -0.31 -9.64
C ILE A 222 4.01 0.10 -9.04
N THR A 223 3.93 1.32 -8.52
CA THR A 223 2.68 1.97 -8.13
C THR A 223 2.53 3.23 -8.97
N LEU A 224 1.44 3.36 -9.72
CA LEU A 224 1.18 4.49 -10.60
C LEU A 224 -0.27 4.94 -10.47
N THR A 225 -0.45 6.23 -10.21
CA THR A 225 -1.76 6.89 -10.33
C THR A 225 -1.89 7.45 -11.74
N PHE A 226 -3.03 7.22 -12.40
CA PHE A 226 -3.25 7.72 -13.75
C PHE A 226 -4.69 8.18 -13.95
N LEU A 227 -4.90 9.08 -14.93
CA LEU A 227 -6.24 9.50 -15.33
C LEU A 227 -6.80 8.52 -16.35
N ARG A 228 -7.99 7.99 -16.07
CA ARG A 228 -8.77 7.15 -16.97
C ARG A 228 -10.00 7.89 -17.45
N SER A 229 -10.29 7.78 -18.73
CA SER A 229 -11.55 8.26 -19.30
C SER A 229 -12.58 7.14 -19.38
N MET A 230 -13.75 7.32 -18.77
CA MET A 230 -14.85 6.36 -18.76
C MET A 230 -16.16 7.00 -19.22
N SER A 231 -17.07 6.19 -19.75
CA SER A 231 -18.44 6.65 -19.99
C SER A 231 -19.22 6.74 -18.68
N ASP A 232 -20.30 7.52 -18.67
CA ASP A 232 -21.24 7.56 -17.53
C ASP A 232 -21.79 6.14 -17.22
N HIS A 233 -21.98 5.29 -18.25
CA HIS A 233 -22.42 3.90 -18.09
C HIS A 233 -21.38 3.03 -17.37
N ASP A 234 -20.11 3.11 -17.79
CA ASP A 234 -19.02 2.36 -17.16
C ASP A 234 -18.81 2.79 -15.70
N ALA A 235 -18.98 4.09 -15.41
CA ALA A 235 -18.90 4.63 -14.06
C ALA A 235 -20.00 4.05 -13.16
N ILE A 236 -21.22 3.92 -13.67
CA ILE A 236 -22.35 3.29 -12.95
C ILE A 236 -22.08 1.79 -12.75
N GLN A 237 -21.58 1.08 -13.76
CA GLN A 237 -21.30 -0.34 -13.67
C GLN A 237 -20.19 -0.66 -12.66
N LEU A 238 -19.13 0.16 -12.62
CA LEU A 238 -18.03 0.01 -11.67
C LEU A 238 -18.39 0.47 -10.25
N ASN A 239 -19.50 1.20 -10.10
CA ASN A 239 -19.84 1.88 -8.87
C ASN A 239 -21.37 1.82 -8.63
N ALA A 240 -21.86 0.64 -8.25
CA ALA A 240 -23.23 0.43 -7.77
C ALA A 240 -23.61 1.32 -6.56
N SER A 241 -22.65 2.07 -5.98
CA SER A 241 -22.79 3.03 -4.88
C SER A 241 -22.82 4.51 -5.29
N PHE A 242 -22.63 4.87 -6.58
CA PHE A 242 -22.68 6.29 -7.02
C PHE A 242 -24.06 6.93 -6.93
N SER A 243 -25.11 6.13 -6.75
CA SER A 243 -26.50 6.59 -6.63
C SER A 243 -26.80 7.40 -5.36
N LYS A 244 -25.83 7.57 -4.44
CA LYS A 244 -25.97 8.46 -3.27
C LYS A 244 -25.14 9.75 -3.32
N SER A 245 -24.25 9.92 -4.29
CA SER A 245 -23.41 11.14 -4.41
C SER A 245 -23.78 12.04 -5.60
N THR A 246 -24.84 11.71 -6.34
CA THR A 246 -25.37 12.57 -7.40
C THR A 246 -25.97 13.89 -6.90
N ASP A 247 -26.19 14.06 -5.60
CA ASP A 247 -26.64 15.35 -5.04
C ASP A 247 -25.60 16.48 -5.16
N THR A 248 -24.31 16.16 -5.37
CA THR A 248 -23.29 17.17 -5.71
C THR A 248 -23.15 17.39 -7.22
N LEU A 249 -23.64 16.48 -8.06
CA LEU A 249 -23.69 16.62 -9.51
C LEU A 249 -24.99 17.29 -10.02
N ALA A 250 -26.04 17.35 -9.20
CA ALA A 250 -27.34 17.91 -9.57
C ALA A 250 -27.47 19.43 -9.31
N LYS A 251 -26.50 20.07 -8.64
CA LYS A 251 -26.56 21.51 -8.38
C LYS A 251 -25.64 22.27 -9.35
N PRO A 252 -26.17 23.13 -10.24
CA PRO A 252 -25.31 24.07 -10.95
C PRO A 252 -24.60 24.94 -9.91
N PRO A 253 -23.26 25.10 -9.98
CA PRO A 253 -22.53 25.87 -9.00
C PRO A 253 -22.99 27.33 -9.11
N THR A 254 -23.52 27.87 -8.01
CA THR A 254 -23.67 29.31 -7.87
C THR A 254 -22.28 29.93 -7.93
N LEU A 255 -22.12 30.93 -8.80
CA LEU A 255 -20.86 31.59 -9.21
C LEU A 255 -20.04 32.24 -8.06
N LEU A 256 -20.44 32.11 -6.80
CA LEU A 256 -19.90 32.85 -5.66
C LEU A 256 -19.72 32.03 -4.36
N GLY A 257 -19.67 30.70 -4.43
CA GLY A 257 -19.35 29.85 -3.27
C GLY A 257 -18.01 29.14 -3.48
N THR A 258 -16.94 29.62 -2.85
CA THR A 258 -15.63 28.97 -2.67
C THR A 258 -15.37 27.76 -3.60
N GLN A 259 -14.97 28.02 -4.85
CA GLN A 259 -14.49 26.99 -5.78
C GLN A 259 -13.15 26.45 -5.28
N THR A 260 -13.17 25.55 -4.30
CA THR A 260 -12.02 24.71 -4.03
C THR A 260 -11.95 23.67 -5.15
N ILE A 261 -11.02 23.84 -6.08
CA ILE A 261 -10.72 22.83 -7.10
C ILE A 261 -10.20 21.60 -6.35
N ASP A 262 -10.97 20.50 -6.37
CA ASP A 262 -10.51 19.21 -5.87
C ASP A 262 -9.92 18.39 -7.03
N PRO A 263 -8.58 18.29 -7.15
CA PRO A 263 -7.93 17.56 -8.23
C PRO A 263 -8.16 16.04 -8.17
N HIS A 264 -8.69 15.51 -7.06
CA HIS A 264 -9.00 14.09 -6.90
C HIS A 264 -10.47 13.76 -7.21
N SER A 265 -11.30 14.79 -7.44
CA SER A 265 -12.70 14.59 -7.83
C SER A 265 -12.82 14.19 -9.31
N PRO A 266 -13.76 13.30 -9.66
CA PRO A 266 -14.07 13.02 -11.06
C PRO A 266 -14.39 14.29 -11.85
N LEU A 267 -13.75 14.47 -13.00
CA LEU A 267 -14.00 15.60 -13.90
C LEU A 267 -14.91 15.18 -15.04
N ARG A 268 -16.11 15.75 -15.12
CA ARG A 268 -17.03 15.52 -16.24
C ARG A 268 -16.68 16.40 -17.43
N LEU A 269 -16.47 15.77 -18.58
CA LEU A 269 -16.22 16.43 -19.85
C LEU A 269 -17.53 16.69 -20.57
N HIS A 270 -17.94 17.95 -20.64
CA HIS A 270 -19.19 18.36 -21.31
C HIS A 270 -19.18 18.11 -22.82
N SER A 271 -17.99 18.05 -23.45
CA SER A 271 -17.84 17.89 -24.90
C SER A 271 -18.23 16.51 -25.42
N ASN A 272 -18.12 15.46 -24.59
CA ASN A 272 -18.34 14.08 -25.02
C ASN A 272 -19.04 13.20 -23.97
N GLY A 273 -19.54 13.79 -22.87
CA GLY A 273 -20.25 13.05 -21.83
C GLY A 273 -19.40 11.98 -21.13
N ARG A 274 -18.07 12.18 -21.08
CA ARG A 274 -17.15 11.27 -20.41
C ARG A 274 -16.72 11.81 -19.05
N LEU A 275 -16.32 10.90 -18.17
CA LEU A 275 -15.73 11.22 -16.88
C LEU A 275 -14.23 10.92 -16.94
N LEU A 276 -13.41 11.86 -16.49
CA LEU A 276 -12.02 11.62 -16.14
C LEU A 276 -11.95 11.30 -14.65
N VAL A 277 -11.46 10.11 -14.33
CA VAL A 277 -11.32 9.65 -12.95
C VAL A 277 -9.89 9.24 -12.69
N LEU A 278 -9.45 9.42 -11.44
CA LEU A 278 -8.16 8.93 -11.00
C LEU A 278 -8.25 7.44 -10.68
N ASP A 279 -7.29 6.67 -11.18
CA ASP A 279 -7.19 5.22 -10.96
C ASP A 279 -5.77 4.85 -10.52
N LEU A 280 -5.62 3.61 -10.04
CA LEU A 280 -4.38 3.09 -9.47
C LEU A 280 -3.96 1.81 -10.17
N LEU A 281 -2.71 1.76 -10.62
CA LEU A 281 -2.00 0.54 -10.99
C LEU A 281 -0.97 0.24 -9.90
N ALA A 282 -1.18 -0.81 -9.11
CA ALA A 282 -0.28 -1.21 -8.04
C ALA A 282 0.13 -2.67 -8.24
N VAL A 283 1.35 -2.87 -8.74
CA VAL A 283 1.86 -4.19 -9.14
C VAL A 283 3.21 -4.45 -8.46
N HIS A 284 3.35 -5.65 -7.92
CA HIS A 284 4.60 -6.19 -7.39
C HIS A 284 4.95 -7.48 -8.10
N LEU A 285 6.12 -7.53 -8.73
CA LEU A 285 6.61 -8.66 -9.51
C LEU A 285 7.71 -9.34 -8.69
N ILE A 286 7.51 -10.61 -8.40
CA ILE A 286 8.52 -11.50 -7.82
C ILE A 286 9.07 -12.34 -8.97
N ARG A 287 10.29 -12.04 -9.39
CA ARG A 287 10.95 -12.76 -10.48
C ARG A 287 11.84 -13.84 -9.89
N ASN A 288 11.71 -15.05 -10.40
CA ASN A 288 12.54 -16.19 -10.01
C ASN A 288 12.86 -17.03 -11.24
N VAL A 289 13.99 -17.74 -11.22
CA VAL A 289 14.42 -18.67 -12.27
C VAL A 289 13.39 -19.75 -12.58
N ASN A 290 12.62 -20.18 -11.57
CA ASN A 290 11.62 -21.24 -11.71
C ASN A 290 10.21 -20.71 -12.06
N GLY A 291 10.09 -19.41 -12.32
CA GLY A 291 8.84 -18.76 -12.70
C GLY A 291 8.52 -17.55 -11.82
N SER A 292 7.79 -16.60 -12.40
CA SER A 292 7.48 -15.32 -11.75
C SER A 292 6.08 -15.29 -11.13
N THR A 293 5.92 -14.50 -10.08
CA THR A 293 4.61 -14.17 -9.49
C THR A 293 4.36 -12.67 -9.66
N ILE A 294 3.16 -12.31 -10.10
CA ILE A 294 2.71 -10.93 -10.19
C ILE A 294 1.59 -10.75 -9.17
N LEU A 295 1.73 -9.77 -8.29
CA LEU A 295 0.70 -9.35 -7.35
C LEU A 295 0.14 -8.01 -7.81
N SER A 296 -1.16 -7.93 -8.06
CA SER A 296 -1.87 -6.70 -8.39
C SER A 296 -2.81 -6.35 -7.25
N PHE A 297 -2.58 -5.21 -6.60
CA PHE A 297 -3.44 -4.70 -5.54
C PHE A 297 -4.54 -3.82 -6.13
N HIS A 298 -5.78 -4.06 -5.72
CA HIS A 298 -6.93 -3.24 -6.11
C HIS A 298 -7.61 -2.63 -4.88
N PRO A 299 -7.77 -1.29 -4.86
CA PRO A 299 -8.31 -0.60 -3.69
C PRO A 299 -9.80 -0.89 -3.50
N SER A 300 -10.19 -1.15 -2.26
CA SER A 300 -11.58 -1.44 -1.86
C SER A 300 -12.40 -0.16 -1.61
N LEU A 301 -12.27 0.81 -2.52
CA LEU A 301 -12.95 2.09 -2.46
C LEU A 301 -14.30 2.00 -3.17
N ASP A 302 -15.25 2.81 -2.69
CA ASP A 302 -16.56 3.01 -3.32
C ASP A 302 -16.43 4.05 -4.46
N LEU A 303 -15.34 3.92 -5.22
CA LEU A 303 -14.93 4.77 -6.32
C LEU A 303 -14.79 3.92 -7.60
N PRO A 304 -14.94 4.53 -8.79
CA PRO A 304 -14.91 3.84 -10.07
C PRO A 304 -13.45 3.55 -10.49
N THR A 305 -12.75 2.81 -9.64
CA THR A 305 -11.39 2.31 -9.82
C THR A 305 -11.42 0.96 -10.52
N THR A 306 -10.31 0.58 -11.14
CA THR A 306 -10.18 -0.75 -11.74
C THR A 306 -10.27 -1.83 -10.67
N LYS A 307 -11.30 -2.67 -10.76
CA LYS A 307 -11.52 -3.79 -9.84
C LYS A 307 -10.66 -5.00 -10.23
N ALA A 308 -10.40 -5.86 -9.24
CA ALA A 308 -9.50 -7.01 -9.39
C ALA A 308 -10.06 -8.06 -10.37
N ASP A 309 -11.34 -8.37 -10.24
CA ASP A 309 -12.10 -9.25 -11.13
C ASP A 309 -12.08 -8.75 -12.59
N PHE A 310 -12.32 -7.46 -12.80
CA PHE A 310 -12.29 -6.85 -14.13
C PHE A 310 -10.91 -6.98 -14.77
N LEU A 311 -9.82 -6.68 -14.05
CA LEU A 311 -8.47 -6.80 -14.61
C LEU A 311 -8.08 -8.26 -14.84
N HIS A 312 -8.46 -9.16 -13.92
CA HIS A 312 -8.30 -10.61 -14.07
C HIS A 312 -8.94 -11.11 -15.37
N GLU A 313 -10.21 -10.76 -15.62
CA GLU A 313 -10.93 -11.14 -16.83
C GLU A 313 -10.26 -10.58 -18.09
N ARG A 314 -9.83 -9.32 -18.07
CA ARG A 314 -9.15 -8.67 -19.20
C ARG A 314 -7.83 -9.34 -19.55
N ILE A 315 -7.04 -9.72 -18.55
CA ILE A 315 -5.76 -10.41 -18.77
C ILE A 315 -5.99 -11.82 -19.33
N ARG A 316 -7.00 -12.54 -18.82
CA ARG A 316 -7.39 -13.83 -19.40
C ARG A 316 -7.85 -13.70 -20.84
N PHE A 317 -8.65 -12.67 -21.14
CA PHE A 317 -9.13 -12.41 -22.48
C PHE A 317 -7.99 -12.10 -23.46
N ALA A 318 -7.00 -11.29 -23.03
CA ALA A 318 -5.81 -10.99 -23.83
C ALA A 318 -4.97 -12.24 -24.16
N GLY A 319 -5.03 -13.25 -23.30
CA GLY A 319 -4.38 -14.54 -23.49
C GLY A 319 -5.12 -15.51 -24.41
N MET A 320 -6.34 -15.20 -24.85
CA MET A 320 -7.07 -16.05 -25.79
C MET A 320 -6.52 -15.86 -27.21
N PRO A 321 -6.21 -16.94 -27.94
CA PRO A 321 -5.72 -16.81 -29.30
C PRO A 321 -6.78 -16.16 -30.20
N PHE A 322 -6.36 -15.18 -31.00
CA PHE A 322 -7.23 -14.58 -32.01
C PHE A 322 -7.45 -15.55 -33.18
N PRO A 323 -8.69 -15.75 -33.66
CA PRO A 323 -8.99 -16.69 -34.75
C PRO A 323 -8.22 -16.48 -36.06
N TRP A 324 -7.72 -15.27 -36.32
CA TRP A 324 -6.99 -14.95 -37.56
C TRP A 324 -5.53 -15.42 -37.56
N LEU A 325 -4.93 -15.70 -36.40
CA LEU A 325 -3.57 -16.27 -36.31
C LEU A 325 -3.52 -17.74 -36.74
N TYR A 326 -4.66 -18.43 -36.81
CA TYR A 326 -4.74 -19.83 -37.27
C TYR A 326 -5.08 -19.97 -38.76
N LYS A 327 -5.35 -18.89 -39.49
CA LYS A 327 -5.68 -18.97 -40.92
C LYS A 327 -4.47 -19.04 -41.85
N GLU A 328 -3.25 -18.84 -41.36
CA GLU A 328 -2.02 -18.91 -42.18
C GLU A 328 -1.27 -20.25 -42.10
N CYS A 329 -1.65 -21.18 -41.21
CA CYS A 329 -1.03 -22.52 -41.15
C CYS A 329 -1.77 -23.60 -41.97
N SER A 330 -2.75 -23.21 -42.79
CA SER A 330 -3.43 -24.11 -43.72
C SER A 330 -3.39 -23.56 -45.15
N ARG A 331 -2.19 -23.48 -45.73
CA ARG A 331 -1.99 -23.49 -47.19
C ARG A 331 -0.74 -24.25 -47.57
#